data_AF-A0A961TVU2-F1
#
_entry.id   AF-A0A961TVU2-F1
#
_cell.length_a   1.000
_cell.length_b   1.000
_cell.length_c   1.000
_cell.angle_alpha   90.00
_cell.angle_beta   90.00
_cell.angle_gamma   90.00
#
_symmetry.space_group_name_H-M   'P 1'
#
loop_
_entity.id
_entity.type
_entity.pdbx_description
1 polymer ?
#
loop_
_entity_poly.entity_id
_entity_poly.type
_entity_poly.pdbx_seq_one_letter_code
_entity_poly.pdbx_strand_id
1 'polypeptide(L)'
;YRLLPMFILAPDHERTTSRWVWRSGCAALVALGLGAPIELALGGSVTRSFAVAGLGGLVALFLYGCDLVFFYRNRKRRAIELNIKAAVGAFAALFASALLCAILAATGALERHAGALVYLVFFGWLGGLTLSQLYKIVPFLTWLECYGPVMGRKPTPRVQDLMAERRDNPWFLLYFAGVFSATGALLAEEPTLFQGAAAVVWLATIAIVIELYLARRLANVAIAMRLPEGTSLPRLFVASSPGR
;
A
#
# COMPACT_ATOMS: atom_id res chain seq x y z
N TYR A 1 -6.01 0.55 14.76
CA TYR A 1 -7.19 1.12 14.07
C TYR A 1 -7.34 2.65 14.16
N ARG A 2 -6.51 3.40 14.91
CA ARG A 2 -6.73 4.85 15.10
C ARG A 2 -5.98 5.79 14.13
N LEU A 3 -5.00 5.29 13.37
CA LEU A 3 -4.21 6.13 12.44
C LEU A 3 -5.05 6.66 11.26
N LEU A 4 -5.89 5.83 10.64
CA LEU A 4 -6.73 6.23 9.49
C LEU A 4 -7.79 7.30 9.85
N PRO A 5 -8.58 7.17 10.94
CA PRO A 5 -9.53 8.19 11.37
C PRO A 5 -8.86 9.53 11.71
N MET A 6 -7.68 9.49 12.35
CA MET A 6 -6.91 10.68 12.73
C MET A 6 -6.41 11.46 11.50
N PHE A 7 -6.02 10.78 10.42
CA PHE A 7 -5.61 11.45 9.17
C PHE A 7 -6.78 11.87 8.26
N ILE A 8 -7.97 11.30 8.45
CA ILE A 8 -9.15 11.55 7.60
C ILE A 8 -10.18 12.47 8.28
N LEU A 9 -10.02 12.82 9.56
CA LEU A 9 -11.00 13.58 10.35
C LEU A 9 -12.40 12.94 10.29
N ALA A 10 -12.44 11.61 10.38
CA ALA A 10 -13.68 10.84 10.48
C ALA A 10 -14.16 10.81 11.95
N PRO A 11 -15.48 10.66 12.21
CA PRO A 11 -16.01 10.63 13.57
C PRO A 11 -15.35 9.54 14.41
N ASP A 12 -14.81 9.92 15.56
CA ASP A 12 -13.97 9.12 16.46
C ASP A 12 -14.81 8.17 17.32
N HIS A 13 -15.74 7.43 16.71
CA HIS A 13 -16.51 6.40 17.39
C HIS A 13 -15.84 5.05 17.17
N GLU A 14 -15.43 4.41 18.26
CA GLU A 14 -14.97 3.02 18.25
C GLU A 14 -16.08 2.14 17.66
N ARG A 15 -15.93 1.79 16.38
CA ARG A 15 -16.86 0.87 15.74
C ARG A 15 -16.72 -0.50 16.40
N THR A 16 -17.84 -1.13 16.69
CA THR A 16 -17.91 -2.50 17.21
C THR A 16 -17.14 -3.48 16.30
N THR A 17 -17.08 -3.21 14.99
CA THR A 17 -16.24 -3.94 14.03
C THR A 17 -14.76 -4.00 14.41
N SER A 18 -14.19 -2.91 14.92
CA SER A 18 -12.76 -2.90 15.32
C SER A 18 -12.49 -3.86 16.49
N ARG A 19 -13.47 -4.07 17.39
CA ARG A 19 -13.35 -5.04 18.49
C ARG A 19 -13.47 -6.47 17.97
N TRP A 20 -14.33 -6.71 16.99
CA TRP A 20 -14.47 -8.01 16.34
C TRP A 20 -13.23 -8.39 15.52
N VAL A 21 -12.61 -7.44 14.80
CA VAL A 21 -11.33 -7.69 14.11
C VAL A 21 -10.21 -8.04 15.09
N TRP A 22 -10.14 -7.33 16.21
CA TRP A 22 -9.16 -7.64 17.25
C TRP A 22 -9.38 -9.05 17.82
N ARG A 23 -10.63 -9.40 18.14
CA ARG A 23 -10.98 -10.72 18.66
C ARG A 23 -10.70 -11.85 17.66
N SER A 24 -11.05 -11.67 16.38
CA SER A 24 -10.78 -12.68 15.36
C SER A 24 -9.28 -12.81 15.07
N GLY A 25 -8.53 -11.70 15.11
CA GLY A 25 -7.07 -11.70 15.02
C GLY A 25 -6.40 -12.40 16.21
N CYS A 26 -6.82 -12.11 17.44
CA CYS A 26 -6.34 -12.81 18.63
C CYS A 26 -6.68 -14.30 18.59
N ALA A 27 -7.89 -14.68 18.18
CA ALA A 27 -8.28 -16.08 18.04
C ALA A 27 -7.41 -16.82 17.01
N ALA A 28 -7.09 -16.18 15.88
CA ALA A 28 -6.19 -16.74 14.87
C ALA A 28 -4.76 -16.91 15.40
N LEU A 29 -4.24 -15.92 16.12
CA LEU A 29 -2.90 -15.98 16.72
C LEU A 29 -2.81 -17.05 17.83
N VAL A 30 -3.85 -17.21 18.64
CA VAL A 30 -3.91 -18.27 19.66
C VAL A 30 -4.00 -19.66 19.02
N ALA A 31 -4.81 -19.80 17.96
CA ALA A 31 -4.90 -21.05 17.21
C ALA A 31 -3.54 -21.45 16.60
N LEU A 32 -2.80 -20.51 16.02
CA LEU A 32 -1.47 -20.79 15.46
C LEU A 32 -0.38 -20.94 16.53
N GLY A 33 -0.38 -20.10 17.56
CA GLY A 33 0.69 -20.04 18.55
C GLY A 33 0.59 -21.12 19.63
N LEU A 34 -0.62 -21.56 19.97
CA LEU A 34 -0.87 -22.57 21.01
C LEU A 34 -1.57 -23.81 20.44
N GLY A 35 -2.56 -23.64 19.57
CA GLY A 35 -3.29 -24.76 18.99
C GLY A 35 -2.40 -25.67 18.15
N ALA A 36 -1.63 -25.11 17.22
CA ALA A 36 -0.75 -25.86 16.34
C ALA A 36 0.30 -26.71 17.07
N PRO A 37 1.08 -26.18 18.04
CA PRO A 37 2.04 -27.00 18.79
C PRO A 37 1.36 -28.04 19.69
N ILE A 38 0.18 -27.76 20.25
CA ILE A 38 -0.58 -28.75 21.03
C ILE A 38 -1.06 -29.89 20.14
N GLU A 39 -1.59 -29.61 18.96
CA GLU A 39 -2.02 -30.64 18.00
C GLU A 39 -0.84 -31.52 17.56
N LEU A 40 0.32 -30.91 17.32
CA LEU A 40 1.54 -31.63 16.97
C LEU A 40 2.05 -32.49 18.14
N ALA A 41 2.02 -31.96 19.38
CA ALA A 41 2.43 -32.69 20.58
C ALA A 41 1.51 -33.88 20.91
N LEU A 42 0.23 -33.80 20.53
CA LEU A 42 -0.75 -34.87 20.66
C LEU A 42 -0.72 -35.87 19.49
N GLY A 43 0.25 -35.77 18.57
CA GLY A 43 0.38 -36.65 17.41
C GLY A 43 -0.68 -36.45 16.33
N GLY A 44 -1.40 -35.33 16.36
CA GLY A 44 -2.41 -34.97 15.37
C GLY A 44 -1.85 -34.15 14.20
N SER A 45 -2.72 -33.87 13.22
CA SER A 45 -2.43 -32.92 12.14
C SER A 45 -2.81 -31.49 12.55
N VAL A 46 -2.01 -30.51 12.13
CA VAL A 46 -2.15 -29.07 12.40
C VAL A 46 -3.34 -28.43 11.64
N THR A 47 -4.05 -29.22 10.84
CA THR A 47 -5.11 -28.77 9.90
C THR A 47 -6.20 -27.93 10.57
N ARG A 48 -6.61 -28.29 11.80
CA ARG A 48 -7.69 -27.59 12.51
C ARG A 48 -7.24 -26.21 13.00
N SER A 49 -6.04 -26.11 13.57
CA SER A 49 -5.46 -24.82 13.97
C SER A 49 -5.29 -23.87 12.79
N PHE A 50 -4.81 -24.38 11.64
CA PHE A 50 -4.70 -23.59 10.41
C PHE A 50 -6.07 -23.18 9.83
N ALA A 51 -7.08 -24.06 9.88
CA ALA A 51 -8.43 -23.73 9.41
C ALA A 51 -9.08 -22.62 10.27
N VAL A 52 -8.97 -22.71 11.60
CA VAL A 52 -9.49 -21.69 12.52
C VAL A 52 -8.76 -20.36 12.33
N ALA A 53 -7.44 -20.39 12.16
CA ALA A 53 -6.65 -19.19 11.90
C ALA A 53 -6.98 -18.56 10.54
N GLY A 54 -7.14 -19.38 9.50
CA GLY A 54 -7.53 -18.94 8.16
C GLY A 54 -8.90 -18.28 8.16
N LEU A 55 -9.91 -18.92 8.77
CA LEU A 55 -11.26 -18.35 8.94
C LEU A 55 -11.24 -17.06 9.75
N GLY A 56 -10.53 -17.03 10.88
CA GLY A 56 -10.37 -15.83 11.70
C GLY A 56 -9.71 -14.67 10.95
N GLY A 57 -8.70 -14.98 10.13
CA GLY A 57 -8.04 -14.03 9.24
C GLY A 57 -8.96 -13.48 8.15
N LEU A 58 -9.74 -14.35 7.49
CA LEU A 58 -10.71 -13.93 6.47
C LEU A 58 -11.80 -13.03 7.05
N VAL A 59 -12.33 -13.37 8.23
CA VAL A 59 -13.31 -12.54 8.95
C VAL A 59 -12.70 -11.20 9.35
N ALA A 60 -11.48 -11.20 9.91
CA ALA A 60 -10.76 -9.97 10.24
C ALA A 60 -10.60 -9.06 9.02
N LEU A 61 -10.21 -9.64 7.90
CA LEU A 61 -9.97 -8.91 6.66
C LEU A 61 -11.28 -8.37 6.07
N PHE A 62 -12.35 -9.16 6.04
CA PHE A 62 -13.67 -8.72 5.58
C PHE A 62 -14.20 -7.53 6.38
N LEU A 63 -14.14 -7.61 7.71
CA LEU A 63 -14.56 -6.54 8.61
C LEU A 63 -13.69 -5.28 8.42
N TYR A 64 -12.38 -5.45 8.24
CA TYR A 64 -11.48 -4.34 7.90
C TYR A 64 -11.85 -3.68 6.56
N GLY A 65 -12.18 -4.47 5.55
CA GLY A 65 -12.64 -3.97 4.24
C GLY A 65 -13.94 -3.17 4.35
N CYS A 66 -14.89 -3.65 5.15
CA CYS A 66 -16.13 -2.93 5.43
C CYS A 66 -15.87 -1.58 6.10
N ASP A 67 -14.96 -1.53 7.09
CA ASP A 67 -14.55 -0.29 7.73
C ASP A 67 -13.82 0.64 6.75
N LEU A 68 -12.94 0.11 5.89
CA LEU A 68 -12.23 0.87 4.86
C LEU A 68 -13.20 1.53 3.86
N VAL A 69 -14.19 0.77 3.36
CA VAL A 69 -15.24 1.28 2.47
C VAL A 69 -16.07 2.36 3.17
N PHE A 70 -16.43 2.16 4.44
CA PHE A 70 -17.16 3.16 5.21
C PHE A 70 -16.37 4.48 5.35
N PHE A 71 -15.09 4.40 5.71
CA PHE A 71 -14.23 5.59 5.81
C PHE A 71 -14.03 6.27 4.45
N TYR A 72 -13.92 5.49 3.37
CA TYR A 72 -13.81 6.02 2.02
C TYR A 72 -15.09 6.76 1.57
N ARG A 73 -16.28 6.21 1.90
CA ARG A 73 -17.58 6.82 1.53
C ARG A 73 -17.91 8.06 2.35
N ASN A 74 -17.56 8.08 3.63
CA ASN A 74 -17.91 9.17 4.55
C ASN A 74 -16.84 10.27 4.63
N ARG A 75 -15.91 10.34 3.66
CA ARG A 75 -14.83 11.31 3.65
C ARG A 75 -15.31 12.73 3.34
N LYS A 76 -14.78 13.72 4.07
CA LYS A 76 -15.09 15.15 3.88
C LYS A 76 -14.33 15.82 2.73
N ARG A 77 -13.17 15.29 2.29
CA ARG A 77 -12.40 15.82 1.15
C ARG A 77 -12.76 15.11 -0.16
N ARG A 78 -13.23 15.86 -1.17
CA ARG A 78 -13.72 15.33 -2.46
C ARG A 78 -12.61 14.99 -3.47
N ALA A 79 -11.50 15.71 -3.50
CA ALA A 79 -10.39 15.40 -4.42
C ALA A 79 -9.69 14.11 -3.99
N ILE A 80 -9.70 13.08 -4.85
CA ILE A 80 -8.96 11.83 -4.61
C ILE A 80 -7.53 12.05 -5.06
N GLU A 81 -6.62 12.21 -4.11
CA GLU A 81 -5.17 12.22 -4.36
C GLU A 81 -4.74 10.88 -4.98
N LEU A 82 -3.79 10.92 -5.92
CA LEU A 82 -3.38 9.71 -6.65
C LEU A 82 -2.85 8.61 -5.73
N ASN A 83 -2.16 8.96 -4.65
CA ASN A 83 -1.70 8.00 -3.64
C ASN A 83 -2.88 7.20 -3.04
N ILE A 84 -4.04 7.83 -2.80
CA ILE A 84 -5.21 7.15 -2.23
C ILE A 84 -5.77 6.15 -3.26
N LYS A 85 -5.83 6.52 -4.54
CA LYS A 85 -6.26 5.59 -5.61
C LYS A 85 -5.33 4.38 -5.69
N ALA A 86 -4.01 4.62 -5.66
CA ALA A 86 -3.02 3.55 -5.67
C ALA A 86 -3.10 2.67 -4.41
N ALA A 87 -3.36 3.25 -3.22
CA ALA A 87 -3.56 2.50 -1.99
C ALA A 87 -4.78 1.57 -2.08
N VAL A 88 -5.87 2.01 -2.73
CA VAL A 88 -7.04 1.16 -2.99
C VAL A 88 -6.66 -0.05 -3.85
N GLY A 89 -5.82 0.14 -4.88
CA GLY A 89 -5.27 -0.97 -5.66
C GLY A 89 -4.48 -1.97 -4.82
N ALA A 90 -3.64 -1.49 -3.90
CA ALA A 90 -2.86 -2.33 -3.00
C ALA A 90 -3.75 -3.12 -2.02
N PHE A 91 -4.78 -2.49 -1.46
CA PHE A 91 -5.76 -3.18 -0.63
C PHE A 91 -6.56 -4.21 -1.44
N ALA A 92 -6.95 -3.89 -2.68
CA ALA A 92 -7.60 -4.85 -3.57
C ALA A 92 -6.71 -6.08 -3.80
N ALA A 93 -5.41 -5.90 -4.00
CA ALA A 93 -4.45 -7.00 -4.10
C ALA A 93 -4.33 -7.82 -2.80
N LEU A 94 -4.44 -7.19 -1.62
CA LEU A 94 -4.51 -7.91 -0.34
C LEU A 94 -5.75 -8.80 -0.25
N PHE A 95 -6.93 -8.26 -0.58
CA PHE A 95 -8.18 -9.05 -0.61
C PHE A 95 -8.10 -10.18 -1.63
N ALA A 96 -7.56 -9.90 -2.82
CA ALA A 96 -7.34 -10.91 -3.85
C ALA A 96 -6.36 -12.00 -3.39
N SER A 97 -5.29 -11.64 -2.68
CA SER A 97 -4.33 -12.60 -2.11
C SER A 97 -5.00 -13.51 -1.07
N ALA A 98 -5.82 -12.95 -0.18
CA ALA A 98 -6.53 -13.74 0.82
C ALA A 98 -7.56 -14.69 0.19
N LEU A 99 -8.29 -14.21 -0.83
CA LEU A 99 -9.21 -15.04 -1.60
C LEU A 99 -8.47 -16.16 -2.34
N LEU A 100 -7.36 -15.83 -3.01
CA LEU A 100 -6.53 -16.80 -3.71
C LEU A 100 -5.98 -17.85 -2.74
N CYS A 101 -5.47 -17.44 -1.57
CA CYS A 101 -5.00 -18.35 -0.53
C CYS A 101 -6.11 -19.31 -0.08
N ALA A 102 -7.32 -18.80 0.17
CA ALA A 102 -8.47 -19.63 0.56
C ALA A 102 -8.85 -20.65 -0.53
N ILE A 103 -8.87 -20.23 -1.80
CA ILE A 103 -9.17 -21.12 -2.94
C ILE A 103 -8.08 -22.19 -3.09
N LEU A 104 -6.81 -21.82 -3.04
CA LEU A 104 -5.69 -22.75 -3.16
C LEU A 104 -5.62 -23.75 -1.99
N ALA A 105 -5.92 -23.29 -0.78
CA ALA A 105 -6.03 -24.17 0.38
C ALA A 105 -7.20 -25.15 0.25
N ALA A 106 -8.37 -24.70 -0.20
CA ALA A 106 -9.55 -25.54 -0.39
C ALA A 106 -9.39 -26.58 -1.51
N THR A 107 -8.61 -26.26 -2.55
CA THR A 107 -8.33 -27.14 -3.69
C THR A 107 -7.09 -28.03 -3.49
N GLY A 108 -6.34 -27.84 -2.39
CA GLY A 108 -5.09 -28.55 -2.16
C GLY A 108 -3.94 -28.12 -3.09
N ALA A 109 -4.10 -27.04 -3.86
CA ALA A 109 -3.14 -26.55 -4.85
C ALA A 109 -2.17 -25.49 -4.29
N LEU A 110 -2.15 -25.32 -2.96
CA LEU A 110 -1.36 -24.28 -2.29
C LEU A 110 0.14 -24.41 -2.55
N GLU A 111 0.70 -25.62 -2.47
CA GLU A 111 2.13 -25.84 -2.74
C GLU A 111 2.48 -25.55 -4.20
N ARG A 112 1.63 -25.99 -5.14
CA ARG A 112 1.82 -25.80 -6.58
C ARG A 112 1.83 -24.33 -6.98
N HIS A 113 0.91 -23.53 -6.43
CA HIS A 113 0.74 -22.12 -6.81
C HIS A 113 1.19 -21.14 -5.73
N ALA A 114 2.01 -21.58 -4.77
CA ALA A 114 2.55 -20.74 -3.71
C ALA A 114 3.26 -19.49 -4.27
N GLY A 115 3.99 -19.66 -5.38
CA GLY A 115 4.68 -18.55 -6.04
C GLY A 115 3.75 -17.43 -6.50
N ALA A 116 2.57 -17.76 -7.04
CA ALA A 116 1.58 -16.77 -7.47
C ALA A 116 1.00 -15.99 -6.29
N LEU A 117 0.71 -16.68 -5.19
CA LEU A 117 0.23 -16.09 -3.95
C LEU A 117 1.27 -15.15 -3.33
N VAL A 118 2.50 -15.63 -3.17
CA VAL A 118 3.62 -14.84 -2.63
C VAL A 118 3.86 -13.61 -3.51
N TYR A 119 3.88 -13.78 -4.83
CA TYR A 119 4.05 -12.66 -5.75
C TYR A 119 2.97 -11.59 -5.58
N LEU A 120 1.69 -11.98 -5.50
CA LEU A 120 0.58 -11.04 -5.33
C LEU A 120 0.63 -10.31 -3.98
N VAL A 121 1.02 -11.01 -2.91
CA VAL A 121 1.20 -10.40 -1.57
C VAL A 121 2.32 -9.36 -1.59
N PHE A 122 3.49 -9.72 -2.14
CA PHE A 122 4.65 -8.85 -2.11
C PHE A 122 4.56 -7.70 -3.11
N PHE A 123 4.23 -7.96 -4.38
CA PHE A 123 4.19 -6.91 -5.38
C PHE A 123 2.84 -6.21 -5.45
N GLY A 124 1.73 -6.93 -5.27
CA GLY A 124 0.40 -6.33 -5.30
C GLY A 124 0.11 -5.51 -4.06
N TRP A 125 0.23 -6.12 -2.88
CA TRP A 125 -0.09 -5.43 -1.64
C TRP A 125 1.08 -4.63 -1.08
N LEU A 126 2.18 -5.26 -0.66
CA LEU A 126 3.26 -4.57 0.04
C LEU A 126 3.95 -3.52 -0.86
N GLY A 127 4.31 -3.92 -2.09
CA GLY A 127 4.93 -3.06 -3.08
C GLY A 127 4.02 -1.93 -3.53
N GLY A 128 2.78 -2.26 -3.92
CA GLY A 128 1.77 -1.26 -4.30
C GLY A 128 1.47 -0.25 -3.19
N LEU A 129 1.34 -0.70 -1.93
CA LEU A 129 1.13 0.18 -0.79
C LEU A 129 2.35 1.07 -0.55
N THR A 130 3.57 0.49 -0.64
CA THR A 130 4.81 1.23 -0.46
C THR A 130 4.97 2.34 -1.50
N LEU A 131 4.76 2.04 -2.79
CA LEU A 131 4.82 3.02 -3.87
C LEU A 131 3.76 4.12 -3.69
N SER A 132 2.54 3.75 -3.31
CA SER A 132 1.47 4.69 -2.97
C SER A 132 1.89 5.65 -1.83
N GLN A 133 2.47 5.14 -0.75
CA GLN A 133 2.88 5.99 0.37
C GLN A 133 4.10 6.86 0.03
N LEU A 134 5.08 6.34 -0.70
CA LEU A 134 6.24 7.10 -1.17
C LEU A 134 5.81 8.29 -2.03
N TYR A 135 4.79 8.13 -2.87
CA TYR A 135 4.19 9.19 -3.67
C TYR A 135 3.65 10.37 -2.85
N LYS A 136 3.34 10.15 -1.57
CA LYS A 136 2.93 11.23 -0.65
C LYS A 136 4.07 11.72 0.25
N ILE A 137 4.89 10.80 0.76
CA ILE A 137 5.94 11.10 1.71
C ILE A 137 7.07 11.88 1.06
N VAL A 138 7.52 11.48 -0.13
CA VAL A 138 8.67 12.13 -0.80
C VAL A 138 8.38 13.60 -1.12
N PRO A 139 7.24 13.96 -1.75
CA PRO A 139 6.91 15.36 -1.98
C PRO A 139 6.71 16.16 -0.69
N PHE A 140 6.15 15.53 0.35
CA PHE A 140 5.97 16.17 1.64
C PHE A 140 7.30 16.53 2.31
N LEU A 141 8.25 15.58 2.35
CA LEU A 141 9.59 15.82 2.90
C LEU A 141 10.35 16.87 2.10
N THR A 142 10.30 16.79 0.76
CA THR A 142 10.90 17.80 -0.12
C THR A 142 10.29 19.18 0.13
N TRP A 143 8.97 19.26 0.26
CA TRP A 143 8.31 20.53 0.53
C TRP A 143 8.70 21.10 1.90
N LEU A 144 8.81 20.27 2.94
CA LEU A 144 9.22 20.70 4.27
C LEU A 144 10.67 21.20 4.28
N GLU A 145 11.57 20.54 3.55
CA GLU A 145 12.97 20.94 3.40
C GLU A 145 13.10 22.30 2.69
N CYS A 146 12.40 22.50 1.57
CA CYS A 146 12.53 23.71 0.75
C CYS A 146 11.71 24.89 1.28
N TYR A 147 10.47 24.64 1.70
CA TYR A 147 9.48 25.68 1.97
C TYR A 147 9.13 25.81 3.46
N GLY A 148 9.55 24.87 4.31
CA GLY A 148 9.40 24.94 5.77
C GLY A 148 9.89 26.26 6.38
N PRO A 149 11.11 26.75 6.03
CA PRO A 149 11.65 28.00 6.60
C PRO A 149 10.88 29.27 6.21
N VAL A 150 10.15 29.25 5.10
CA VAL A 150 9.42 30.41 4.55
C VAL A 150 7.91 30.32 4.73
N MET A 151 7.44 29.27 5.43
CA MET A 151 6.02 29.00 5.66
C MET A 151 5.35 30.17 6.40
N GLY A 152 4.26 30.68 5.84
CA GLY A 152 3.49 31.81 6.41
C GLY A 152 4.08 33.20 6.16
N ARG A 153 5.27 33.29 5.55
CA ARG A 153 5.91 34.57 5.18
C ARG A 153 5.81 34.88 3.69
N LYS A 154 5.85 33.86 2.84
CA LYS A 154 5.76 33.98 1.38
C LYS A 154 4.71 33.00 0.83
N PRO A 155 4.12 33.27 -0.35
CA PRO A 155 3.30 32.29 -1.03
C PRO A 155 4.15 31.05 -1.38
N THR A 156 3.75 29.89 -0.88
CA THR A 156 4.41 28.60 -1.13
C THR A 156 3.51 27.69 -1.97
N PRO A 157 4.08 26.88 -2.88
CA PRO A 157 3.30 25.90 -3.63
C PRO A 157 2.68 24.88 -2.68
N ARG A 158 1.61 24.21 -3.08
CA ARG A 158 1.06 23.08 -2.31
C ARG A 158 1.97 21.88 -2.51
N VAL A 159 2.01 20.98 -1.51
CA VAL A 159 2.73 19.70 -1.62
C VAL A 159 2.30 18.91 -2.86
N GLN A 160 1.02 19.01 -3.22
CA GLN A 160 0.43 18.36 -4.41
C GLN A 160 0.99 18.92 -5.72
N ASP A 161 1.39 20.19 -5.76
CA ASP A 161 1.90 20.84 -6.97
C ASP A 161 3.33 20.36 -7.34
N LEU A 162 4.00 19.65 -6.43
CA LEU A 162 5.27 18.98 -6.72
C LEU A 162 5.09 17.73 -7.58
N MET A 163 3.88 17.17 -7.63
CA MET A 163 3.54 15.95 -8.37
C MET A 163 2.64 16.24 -9.58
N ALA A 164 2.80 15.45 -10.63
CA ALA A 164 2.02 15.59 -11.85
C ALA A 164 0.97 14.47 -11.95
N GLU A 165 -0.07 14.50 -11.10
CA GLU A 165 -1.02 13.37 -10.95
C GLU A 165 -1.63 12.86 -12.27
N ARG A 166 -1.87 13.75 -13.25
CA ARG A 166 -2.38 13.35 -14.58
C ARG A 166 -1.38 12.49 -15.36
N ARG A 167 -0.08 12.80 -15.26
CA ARG A 167 1.01 12.05 -15.90
C ARG A 167 1.31 10.76 -15.15
N ASP A 168 1.12 10.76 -13.83
CA ASP A 168 1.56 9.67 -12.96
C ASP A 168 0.51 8.55 -12.86
N ASN A 169 -0.77 8.88 -13.07
CA ASN A 169 -1.89 7.95 -12.95
C ASN A 169 -1.80 6.72 -13.90
N PRO A 170 -1.45 6.86 -15.19
CA PRO A 170 -1.27 5.72 -16.08
C PRO A 170 -0.20 4.73 -15.59
N TRP A 171 0.89 5.21 -14.97
CA TRP A 171 1.96 4.33 -14.47
C TRP A 171 1.50 3.46 -13.30
N PHE A 172 0.70 4.02 -12.38
CA PHE A 172 0.10 3.22 -11.32
C PHE A 172 -0.92 2.20 -11.86
N LEU A 173 -1.73 2.58 -12.86
CA LEU A 173 -2.65 1.65 -13.49
C LEU A 173 -1.88 0.50 -14.18
N LEU A 174 -0.82 0.83 -14.90
CA LEU A 174 0.04 -0.13 -15.58
C LEU A 174 0.74 -1.06 -14.58
N TYR A 175 1.20 -0.53 -13.45
CA TYR A 175 1.78 -1.31 -12.35
C TYR A 175 0.81 -2.37 -11.84
N PHE A 176 -0.41 -1.98 -11.43
CA PHE A 176 -1.37 -2.93 -10.88
C PHE A 176 -1.87 -3.90 -11.95
N ALA A 177 -2.13 -3.44 -13.18
CA ALA A 177 -2.50 -4.32 -14.29
C ALA A 177 -1.40 -5.36 -14.56
N GLY A 178 -0.14 -4.93 -14.57
CA GLY A 178 1.02 -5.80 -14.72
C GLY A 178 1.12 -6.83 -13.60
N VAL A 179 0.92 -6.42 -12.34
CA VAL A 179 0.94 -7.35 -11.19
C VAL A 179 -0.15 -8.40 -11.32
N PHE A 180 -1.41 -8.01 -11.60
CA PHE A 180 -2.50 -8.97 -11.76
C PHE A 180 -2.27 -9.91 -12.96
N SER A 181 -1.72 -9.39 -14.05
CA SER A 181 -1.38 -10.19 -15.23
C SER A 181 -0.26 -11.19 -14.94
N ALA A 182 0.78 -10.76 -14.20
CA ALA A 182 1.87 -11.62 -13.78
C ALA A 182 1.40 -12.71 -12.81
N THR A 183 0.52 -12.38 -11.86
CA THR A 183 -0.12 -13.39 -11.01
C THR A 183 -0.94 -14.39 -11.83
N GLY A 184 -1.73 -13.92 -12.80
CA GLY A 184 -2.50 -14.79 -13.69
C GLY A 184 -1.60 -15.72 -14.51
N ALA A 185 -0.48 -15.22 -15.03
CA ALA A 185 0.50 -16.02 -15.76
C ALA A 185 1.18 -17.08 -14.86
N LEU A 186 1.48 -16.76 -13.60
CA LEU A 186 2.00 -17.73 -12.63
C LEU A 186 0.97 -18.83 -12.31
N LEU A 187 -0.31 -18.48 -12.24
CA LEU A 187 -1.38 -19.47 -12.04
C LEU A 187 -1.59 -20.36 -13.26
N ALA A 188 -1.38 -19.81 -14.47
CA ALA A 188 -1.42 -20.55 -15.72
C ALA A 188 -0.14 -21.34 -16.01
N GLU A 189 0.89 -21.21 -15.17
CA GLU A 189 2.21 -21.83 -15.35
C GLU A 189 2.89 -21.45 -16.69
N GLU A 190 2.70 -20.19 -17.12
CA GLU A 190 3.23 -19.64 -18.38
C GLU A 190 4.39 -18.67 -18.10
N PRO A 191 5.67 -19.12 -18.15
CA PRO A 191 6.81 -18.30 -17.72
C PRO A 191 7.07 -17.11 -18.63
N THR A 192 6.80 -17.24 -19.93
CA THR A 192 7.00 -16.18 -20.93
C THR A 192 6.04 -15.02 -20.70
N LEU A 193 4.76 -15.31 -20.45
CA LEU A 193 3.76 -14.32 -20.08
C LEU A 193 4.10 -13.65 -18.75
N PHE A 194 4.57 -14.43 -17.77
CA PHE A 194 5.02 -13.89 -16.50
C PHE A 194 6.19 -12.91 -16.68
N GLN A 195 7.22 -13.26 -17.46
CA GLN A 195 8.35 -12.38 -17.72
C GLN A 195 7.92 -11.08 -18.41
N GLY A 196 7.03 -11.16 -19.40
CA GLY A 196 6.47 -9.98 -20.06
C GLY A 196 5.72 -9.07 -19.09
N ALA A 197 4.84 -9.65 -18.27
CA ALA A 197 4.09 -8.89 -17.27
C ALA A 197 5.00 -8.31 -16.17
N ALA A 198 6.01 -9.05 -15.72
CA ALA A 198 6.99 -8.58 -14.75
C ALA A 198 7.84 -7.42 -15.30
N ALA A 199 8.20 -7.46 -16.59
CA ALA A 199 8.88 -6.36 -17.27
C ALA A 199 8.01 -5.09 -17.28
N VAL A 200 6.70 -5.22 -17.52
CA VAL A 200 5.75 -4.10 -17.43
C VAL A 200 5.70 -3.52 -16.02
N VAL A 201 5.63 -4.36 -14.99
CA VAL A 201 5.68 -3.92 -13.58
C VAL A 201 6.97 -3.17 -13.28
N TRP A 202 8.10 -3.66 -13.77
CA TRP A 202 9.41 -3.04 -13.58
C TRP A 202 9.49 -1.67 -14.26
N LEU A 203 9.05 -1.56 -15.52
CA LEU A 203 9.00 -0.29 -16.26
C LEU A 203 8.10 0.73 -15.58
N ALA A 204 6.90 0.32 -15.13
CA ALA A 204 6.00 1.18 -14.38
C ALA A 204 6.62 1.67 -13.07
N THR A 205 7.35 0.79 -12.37
CA THR A 205 8.06 1.15 -11.14
C THR A 205 9.15 2.19 -11.41
N ILE A 206 9.96 2.00 -12.46
CA ILE A 206 11.00 2.98 -12.85
C ILE A 206 10.37 4.33 -13.18
N ALA A 207 9.28 4.35 -13.95
CA ALA A 207 8.59 5.58 -14.27
C ALA A 207 8.12 6.32 -12.99
N ILE A 208 7.54 5.60 -12.03
CA ILE A 208 7.14 6.18 -10.74
C ILE A 208 8.37 6.72 -9.99
N VAL A 209 9.49 5.99 -9.95
CA VAL A 209 10.72 6.47 -9.29
C VAL A 209 11.26 7.75 -9.95
N ILE A 210 11.21 7.84 -11.27
CA ILE A 210 11.59 9.06 -12.00
C ILE A 210 10.70 10.23 -11.58
N GLU A 211 9.39 10.02 -11.42
CA GLU A 211 8.46 11.06 -10.95
C GLU A 211 8.79 11.53 -9.53
N LEU A 212 9.11 10.60 -8.63
CA LEU A 212 9.56 10.95 -7.28
C LEU A 212 10.85 11.79 -7.32
N TYR A 213 11.78 11.44 -8.22
CA TYR A 213 13.01 12.20 -8.42
C TYR A 213 12.74 13.60 -8.98
N LEU A 214 11.86 13.73 -9.97
CA LEU A 214 11.43 15.02 -10.53
C LEU A 214 10.78 15.91 -9.48
N ALA A 215 9.99 15.31 -8.58
CA ALA A 215 9.41 16.01 -7.45
C ALA A 215 10.49 16.56 -6.50
N ARG A 216 11.54 15.76 -6.18
CA ARG A 216 12.68 16.24 -5.40
C ARG A 216 13.42 17.37 -6.11
N ARG A 217 13.47 17.39 -7.44
CA ARG A 217 14.08 18.49 -8.21
C ARG A 217 13.19 19.71 -8.38
N LEU A 218 11.99 19.72 -7.79
CA LEU A 218 10.98 20.76 -7.98
C LEU A 218 10.67 21.00 -9.48
N ALA A 219 10.82 19.95 -10.30
CA ALA A 219 10.73 20.04 -11.76
C ALA A 219 9.32 20.44 -12.22
N ASN A 220 8.31 20.02 -11.47
CA ASN A 220 6.90 20.26 -11.78
C ASN A 220 6.36 21.59 -11.22
N VAL A 221 7.14 22.31 -10.40
CA VAL A 221 6.73 23.59 -9.81
C VAL A 221 6.96 24.74 -10.79
N ALA A 222 5.99 25.66 -10.89
CA ALA A 222 6.08 26.86 -11.72
C ALA A 222 7.32 27.70 -11.38
N ILE A 223 8.03 28.21 -12.40
CA ILE A 223 9.32 28.92 -12.26
C ILE A 223 9.23 30.06 -11.23
N ALA A 224 8.13 30.80 -11.21
CA ALA A 224 7.90 31.91 -10.29
C ALA A 224 7.85 31.52 -8.79
N MET A 225 7.57 30.25 -8.47
CA MET A 225 7.48 29.74 -7.09
C MET A 225 8.53 28.66 -6.76
N ARG A 226 9.43 28.36 -7.71
CA ARG A 226 10.39 27.26 -7.58
C ARG A 226 11.42 27.52 -6.49
N LEU A 227 11.92 28.75 -6.37
CA LEU A 227 12.90 29.16 -5.34
C LEU A 227 12.66 30.60 -4.86
N PRO A 228 11.73 30.84 -3.92
CA PRO A 228 11.62 32.12 -3.23
C PRO A 228 12.91 32.44 -2.47
N GLU A 229 13.32 33.71 -2.35
CA GLU A 229 14.53 34.05 -1.59
C GLU A 229 14.46 33.49 -0.16
N GLY A 230 15.54 32.83 0.28
CA GLY A 230 15.61 32.10 1.55
C GLY A 230 15.33 30.60 1.45
N THR A 231 15.06 30.08 0.25
CA THR A 231 14.93 28.63 0.00
C THR A 231 16.21 28.04 -0.60
N SER A 232 16.52 26.80 -0.21
CA SER A 232 17.61 26.02 -0.78
C SER A 232 17.06 24.84 -1.57
N LEU A 233 17.76 24.46 -2.65
CA LEU A 233 17.45 23.23 -3.35
C LEU A 233 17.65 22.04 -2.40
N PRO A 234 16.72 21.07 -2.40
CA PRO A 234 16.81 19.95 -1.49
C PRO A 234 18.00 19.08 -1.89
N ARG A 235 18.81 18.68 -0.91
CA ARG A 235 19.98 17.84 -1.19
C ARG A 235 19.51 16.41 -1.39
N LEU A 236 19.87 15.80 -2.52
CA LEU A 236 19.35 14.49 -2.92
C LEU A 236 19.63 13.36 -1.92
N PHE A 237 20.70 13.45 -1.11
CA PHE A 237 21.14 12.34 -0.25
C PHE A 237 21.62 12.73 1.16
N VAL A 238 21.67 14.01 1.53
CA VAL A 238 22.27 14.46 2.80
C VAL A 238 21.30 15.32 3.58
N ALA A 239 20.96 14.89 4.81
CA ALA A 239 20.22 15.73 5.75
C ALA A 239 21.08 16.95 6.12
N SER A 240 20.53 18.15 5.98
CA SER A 240 21.21 19.36 6.41
C SER A 240 21.46 19.31 7.91
N SER A 241 22.73 19.37 8.33
CA SER A 241 23.06 19.86 9.66
C SER A 241 22.49 21.29 9.76
N PRO A 242 21.76 21.66 10.82
CA PRO A 242 21.38 23.04 11.04
C PRO A 242 22.70 23.83 11.12
N GLY A 243 22.94 24.69 10.12
CA GLY A 243 24.00 25.69 10.22
C GLY A 243 23.74 26.52 11.46
N ARG A 244 24.70 26.53 12.37
CA ARG A 244 24.80 27.51 13.46
C ARG A 244 24.86 28.92 12.88
#